data_AF-A0A524J0M5-F1
#
_entry.id   AF-A0A524J0M5-F1
#
_cell.length_a   1.000
_cell.length_b   1.000
_cell.length_c   1.000
_cell.angle_alpha   90.00
_cell.angle_beta   90.00
_cell.angle_gamma   90.00
#
_symmetry.space_group_name_H-M   'P 1'
#
loop_
_entity.id
_entity.type
_entity.pdbx_description
1 polymer ?
#
loop_
_entity_poly.entity_id
_entity_poly.type
_entity_poly.pdbx_seq_one_letter_code
_entity_poly.pdbx_strand_id
1 'polypeptide(L)'
;MLAFDTIEIIGTQEFIDQTTQALSLLQTASPEGYQKIETYVGVIQQDEHSGMFAYEDPPRYTVGARTANYSTTWYASTIAHDATHSELYHEYIAKNGEPVPDDVWTSVAAEQFCIAYQLKILKEIGGPANEVDYLATQTGTHCDVDNDGDCDWDDYENRDW
;
A
#
# COMPACT_ATOMS: atom_id res chain seq x y z
N MET A 1 -3.26 1.68 19.53
CA MET A 1 -1.88 2.00 19.16
C MET A 1 -0.98 0.88 19.63
N LEU A 2 -0.21 0.30 18.71
CA LEU A 2 0.81 -0.72 18.95
C LEU A 2 2.01 -0.37 18.05
N ALA A 3 3.24 -0.63 18.48
CA ALA A 3 4.40 -0.60 17.58
C ALA A 3 4.74 -2.03 17.14
N PHE A 4 4.95 -2.24 15.85
CA PHE A 4 5.54 -3.45 15.28
C PHE A 4 6.88 -3.07 14.66
N ASP A 5 7.97 -3.40 15.35
CA ASP A 5 9.32 -2.90 15.04
C ASP A 5 9.34 -1.37 14.91
N THR A 6 9.57 -0.82 13.71
CA THR A 6 9.60 0.64 13.46
C THR A 6 8.25 1.25 13.07
N ILE A 7 7.21 0.42 12.87
CA ILE A 7 5.92 0.84 12.30
C ILE A 7 4.89 1.02 13.43
N GLU A 8 4.27 2.19 13.49
CA GLU A 8 3.14 2.46 14.38
C GLU A 8 1.82 1.98 13.76
N ILE A 9 0.98 1.29 14.54
CA ILE A 9 -0.32 0.77 14.12
C ILE A 9 -1.44 1.44 14.93
N ILE A 10 -2.34 2.15 14.24
CA ILE A 10 -3.44 2.93 14.84
C ILE A 10 -4.79 2.38 14.35
N GLY A 11 -5.66 1.94 15.26
CA GLY A 11 -6.98 1.41 14.92
C GLY A 11 -7.61 0.66 16.08
N THR A 12 -8.70 -0.07 15.81
CA THR A 12 -9.30 -1.01 16.77
C THR A 12 -8.35 -2.18 17.05
N GLN A 13 -8.66 -2.97 18.09
CA GLN A 13 -7.85 -4.14 18.42
C GLN A 13 -7.85 -5.17 17.29
N GLU A 14 -9.00 -5.38 16.63
CA GLU A 14 -9.12 -6.30 15.50
C GLU A 14 -8.24 -5.86 14.34
N PHE A 15 -8.21 -4.56 14.04
CA PHE A 15 -7.31 -4.01 13.03
C PHE A 15 -5.85 -4.23 13.39
N ILE A 16 -5.46 -3.89 14.63
CA ILE A 16 -4.08 -4.08 15.12
C ILE A 16 -3.64 -5.54 15.00
N ASP A 17 -4.49 -6.48 15.40
CA ASP A 17 -4.19 -7.91 15.32
C ASP A 17 -4.05 -8.38 13.87
N GLN A 18 -4.89 -7.87 12.96
CA GLN A 18 -4.84 -8.20 11.54
C GLN A 18 -3.60 -7.61 10.85
N THR A 19 -3.25 -6.34 11.13
CA THR A 19 -2.03 -5.70 10.63
C THR A 19 -0.78 -6.40 11.16
N THR A 20 -0.77 -6.77 12.45
CA THR A 20 0.33 -7.53 13.05
C THR A 20 0.54 -8.88 12.36
N GLN A 21 -0.55 -9.59 12.04
CA GLN A 21 -0.47 -10.86 11.29
C GLN A 21 0.06 -10.65 9.87
N ALA A 22 -0.40 -9.61 9.17
CA ALA A 22 0.08 -9.27 7.84
C ALA A 22 1.58 -8.92 7.81
N LEU A 23 2.04 -8.07 8.74
CA LEU A 23 3.46 -7.71 8.88
C LEU A 23 4.32 -8.91 9.27
N SER A 24 3.86 -9.76 10.19
CA SER A 24 4.57 -10.99 10.57
C SER A 24 4.73 -11.97 9.40
N LEU A 25 3.69 -12.08 8.56
CA LEU A 25 3.73 -12.88 7.33
C LEU A 25 4.78 -12.34 6.36
N LEU A 26 4.81 -11.03 6.11
CA LEU A 26 5.81 -10.38 5.27
C LEU A 26 7.22 -10.59 5.82
N GLN A 27 7.45 -10.33 7.10
CA GLN A 27 8.76 -10.49 7.75
C GLN A 27 9.30 -11.93 7.61
N THR A 28 8.41 -12.94 7.66
CA THR A 28 8.81 -14.35 7.55
C THR A 28 8.99 -14.82 6.11
N ALA A 29 8.06 -14.46 5.22
CA ALA A 29 7.96 -15.04 3.88
C ALA A 29 8.54 -14.16 2.77
N SER A 30 8.65 -12.84 2.99
CA SER A 30 9.33 -11.90 2.09
C SER A 30 10.15 -10.87 2.90
N PRO A 31 11.29 -11.27 3.49
CA PRO A 31 12.11 -10.37 4.32
C PRO A 31 12.58 -9.11 3.59
N GLU A 32 12.89 -9.21 2.28
CA GLU A 32 13.24 -8.05 1.45
C GLU A 32 12.04 -7.11 1.24
N GLY A 33 10.85 -7.66 1.03
CA GLY A 33 9.61 -6.88 0.95
C GLY A 33 9.28 -6.19 2.28
N TYR A 34 9.49 -6.89 3.39
CA TYR A 34 9.33 -6.31 4.72
C TYR A 34 10.32 -5.17 4.99
N GLN A 35 11.60 -5.34 4.62
CA GLN A 35 12.60 -4.29 4.76
C GLN A 35 12.23 -3.01 3.98
N LYS A 36 11.64 -3.16 2.78
CA LYS A 36 11.11 -2.03 2.02
C LYS A 36 10.00 -1.31 2.80
N ILE A 37 9.06 -2.06 3.37
CA ILE A 37 7.96 -1.50 4.16
C ILE A 37 8.51 -0.74 5.37
N GLU A 38 9.46 -1.29 6.13
CA GLU A 38 10.10 -0.58 7.25
C GLU A 38 10.82 0.72 6.84
N THR A 39 11.24 0.81 5.57
CA THR A 39 11.92 2.00 5.04
C THR A 39 10.94 3.10 4.63
N TYR A 40 9.77 2.73 4.10
CA TYR A 40 8.86 3.65 3.42
C TYR A 40 7.47 3.76 4.07
N VAL A 41 7.20 3.06 5.17
CA VAL A 41 5.95 3.19 5.92
C VAL A 41 6.28 3.28 7.40
N GLY A 42 5.93 4.39 8.05
CA GLY A 42 6.09 4.53 9.49
C GLY A 42 4.79 4.44 10.27
N VAL A 43 3.64 4.67 9.64
CA VAL A 43 2.32 4.52 10.29
C VAL A 43 1.39 3.72 9.39
N ILE A 44 0.69 2.75 9.97
CA ILE A 44 -0.46 2.07 9.36
C ILE A 44 -1.70 2.38 10.21
N GLN A 45 -2.66 3.07 9.63
CA GLN A 45 -3.83 3.58 10.33
C GLN A 45 -5.13 3.04 9.71
N GLN A 46 -6.04 2.57 10.56
CA GLN A 46 -7.39 2.25 10.17
C GLN A 46 -8.15 3.53 9.80
N ASP A 47 -8.82 3.51 8.65
CA ASP A 47 -9.61 4.64 8.16
C ASP A 47 -10.84 4.14 7.38
N GLU A 48 -11.64 5.06 6.85
CA GLU A 48 -12.75 4.74 5.95
C GLU A 48 -12.25 4.25 4.58
N HIS A 49 -11.18 4.85 4.07
CA HIS A 49 -10.60 4.57 2.76
C HIS A 49 -9.11 4.21 2.84
N SER A 50 -8.66 3.46 1.82
CA SER A 50 -7.26 3.06 1.70
C SER A 50 -6.45 4.10 0.92
N GLY A 51 -5.25 4.47 1.39
CA GLY A 51 -4.40 5.42 0.67
C GLY A 51 -3.05 5.70 1.31
N MET A 52 -2.10 6.16 0.49
CA MET A 52 -0.73 6.45 0.90
C MET A 52 -0.46 7.96 1.01
N PHE A 53 -0.15 8.40 2.23
CA PHE A 53 0.26 9.76 2.56
C PHE A 53 1.79 9.84 2.61
N ALA A 54 2.43 9.68 1.44
CA ALA A 54 3.90 9.61 1.32
C ALA A 54 4.64 10.90 1.72
N TYR A 55 3.93 12.03 1.70
CA TYR A 55 4.45 13.35 2.04
C TYR A 55 4.44 13.64 3.56
N GLU A 56 3.87 12.76 4.38
CA GLU A 56 3.92 12.89 5.84
C GLU A 56 5.27 12.37 6.39
N ASP A 57 5.69 12.88 7.55
CA ASP A 57 6.88 12.41 8.27
C ASP A 57 6.48 11.96 9.69
N PRO A 58 6.37 10.64 9.95
CA PRO A 58 6.62 9.54 9.01
C PRO A 58 5.49 9.32 7.96
N PRO A 59 5.78 8.66 6.82
CA PRO A 59 4.76 8.29 5.83
C PRO A 59 3.68 7.39 6.42
N ARG A 60 2.43 7.67 6.07
CA ARG A 60 1.25 7.00 6.63
C ARG A 60 0.44 6.27 5.56
N TYR A 61 0.17 4.98 5.80
CA TYR A 61 -0.79 4.18 5.05
C TYR A 61 -2.14 4.17 5.79
N THR A 62 -3.20 4.71 5.21
CA THR A 62 -4.57 4.48 5.69
C THR A 62 -5.18 3.25 5.04
N VAL A 63 -6.03 2.54 5.77
CA VAL A 63 -6.62 1.29 5.28
C VAL A 63 -8.08 1.19 5.66
N GLY A 64 -8.92 1.03 4.62
CA GLY A 64 -10.33 0.71 4.75
C GLY A 64 -10.59 -0.71 5.22
N ALA A 65 -11.72 -0.92 5.90
CA ALA A 65 -12.10 -2.23 6.45
C ALA A 65 -12.22 -3.33 5.37
N ARG A 66 -12.60 -2.97 4.14
CA ARG A 66 -12.72 -3.92 3.02
C ARG A 66 -11.36 -4.50 2.62
N THR A 67 -10.32 -3.67 2.60
CA THR A 67 -8.94 -4.09 2.32
C THR A 67 -8.37 -4.89 3.47
N ALA A 68 -8.45 -4.36 4.70
CA ALA A 68 -7.85 -4.99 5.87
C ALA A 68 -8.44 -6.38 6.18
N ASN A 69 -9.75 -6.56 5.97
CA ASN A 69 -10.46 -7.77 6.36
C ASN A 69 -10.65 -8.79 5.22
N TYR A 70 -10.18 -8.52 3.99
CA TYR A 70 -10.38 -9.44 2.87
C TYR A 70 -9.69 -10.80 3.11
N SER A 71 -8.37 -10.76 3.33
CA SER A 71 -7.55 -11.89 3.76
C SER A 71 -6.20 -11.37 4.25
N THR A 72 -5.48 -12.17 5.05
CA THR A 72 -4.15 -11.79 5.54
C THR A 72 -3.14 -11.66 4.41
N THR A 73 -3.21 -12.51 3.38
CA THR A 73 -2.30 -12.47 2.22
C THR A 73 -2.58 -11.25 1.34
N TRP A 74 -3.85 -10.97 1.07
CA TRP A 74 -4.23 -9.77 0.32
C TRP A 74 -3.76 -8.51 1.04
N TYR A 75 -4.13 -8.37 2.32
CA TYR A 75 -3.77 -7.19 3.09
C TYR A 75 -2.25 -7.01 3.25
N ALA A 76 -1.52 -8.10 3.51
CA ALA A 76 -0.05 -8.06 3.51
C ALA A 76 0.50 -7.56 2.16
N SER A 77 -0.07 -8.00 1.04
CA SER A 77 0.37 -7.52 -0.27
C SER A 77 0.06 -6.03 -0.49
N THR A 78 -1.07 -5.50 0.00
CA THR A 78 -1.41 -4.08 -0.17
C THR A 78 -0.49 -3.18 0.66
N ILE A 79 -0.03 -3.61 1.83
CA ILE A 79 0.99 -2.85 2.57
C ILE A 79 2.27 -2.68 1.72
N ALA A 80 2.68 -3.73 0.99
CA ALA A 80 3.82 -3.65 0.08
C ALA A 80 3.55 -2.81 -1.17
N HIS A 81 2.29 -2.78 -1.64
CA HIS A 81 1.83 -1.89 -2.71
C HIS A 81 2.01 -0.43 -2.30
N ASP A 82 1.41 -0.02 -1.19
CA ASP A 82 1.46 1.37 -0.71
C ASP A 82 2.86 1.80 -0.27
N ALA A 83 3.68 0.89 0.27
CA ALA A 83 5.10 1.16 0.47
C ALA A 83 5.86 1.48 -0.83
N THR A 84 5.38 0.97 -1.98
CA THR A 84 5.96 1.28 -3.29
C THR A 84 5.58 2.67 -3.77
N HIS A 85 4.36 3.14 -3.49
CA HIS A 85 4.00 4.55 -3.71
C HIS A 85 4.90 5.50 -2.92
N SER A 86 5.13 5.21 -1.63
CA SER A 86 6.05 6.01 -0.82
C SER A 86 7.51 5.94 -1.29
N GLU A 87 7.97 4.76 -1.74
CA GLU A 87 9.30 4.63 -2.36
C GLU A 87 9.45 5.57 -3.56
N LEU A 88 8.51 5.56 -4.51
CA LEU A 88 8.56 6.41 -5.71
C LEU A 88 8.63 7.90 -5.35
N TYR A 89 7.83 8.31 -4.35
CA TYR A 89 7.83 9.68 -3.83
C TYR A 89 9.20 10.07 -3.25
N HIS A 90 9.76 9.27 -2.35
CA HIS A 90 11.03 9.60 -1.68
C HIS A 90 12.26 9.45 -2.60
N GLU A 91 12.26 8.48 -3.52
CA GLU A 91 13.33 8.35 -4.52
C GLU A 91 13.38 9.57 -5.45
N TYR A 92 12.22 10.13 -5.80
CA TYR A 92 12.17 11.38 -6.55
C TYR A 92 12.80 12.54 -5.77
N ILE A 93 12.44 12.71 -4.50
CA ILE A 93 13.03 13.76 -3.64
C ILE A 93 14.54 13.60 -3.55
N ALA A 94 15.03 12.37 -3.30
CA ALA A 94 16.46 12.10 -3.18
C ALA A 94 17.25 12.47 -4.46
N LYS A 95 16.61 12.36 -5.62
CA LYS A 95 17.24 12.61 -6.93
C LYS A 95 17.05 14.03 -7.45
N ASN A 96 15.88 14.62 -7.24
CA ASN A 96 15.46 15.86 -7.90
C ASN A 96 15.09 16.99 -6.92
N GLY A 97 14.86 16.66 -5.65
CA GLY A 97 14.31 17.58 -4.65
C GLY A 97 12.81 17.78 -4.78
N GLU A 98 12.30 18.79 -4.09
CA GLU A 98 10.88 19.17 -4.09
C GLU A 98 10.58 20.31 -5.09
N PRO A 99 9.31 20.45 -5.55
CA PRO A 99 8.14 19.60 -5.24
C PRO A 99 8.15 18.29 -6.04
N VAL A 100 7.50 17.26 -5.51
CA VAL A 100 7.28 15.98 -6.21
C VAL A 100 6.02 16.12 -7.09
N PRO A 101 6.12 15.93 -8.41
CA PRO A 101 4.95 15.85 -9.28
C PRO A 101 4.10 14.61 -8.97
N ASP A 102 2.77 14.76 -8.97
CA ASP A 102 1.86 13.65 -8.62
C ASP A 102 2.02 12.45 -9.56
N ASP A 103 2.19 12.70 -10.86
CA ASP A 103 2.35 11.65 -11.88
C ASP A 103 3.52 10.68 -11.65
N VAL A 104 4.52 11.07 -10.85
CA VAL A 104 5.66 10.22 -10.48
C VAL A 104 5.25 9.04 -9.60
N TRP A 105 4.25 9.23 -8.75
CA TRP A 105 3.89 8.27 -7.72
C TRP A 105 2.40 7.92 -7.68
N THR A 106 1.50 8.66 -8.33
CA THR A 106 0.07 8.34 -8.40
C THR A 106 -0.48 8.14 -9.82
N SER A 107 0.35 8.26 -10.87
CA SER A 107 -0.14 7.99 -12.23
C SER A 107 -0.52 6.53 -12.44
N VAL A 108 -1.32 6.24 -13.48
CA VAL A 108 -1.59 4.86 -13.94
C VAL A 108 -0.31 4.05 -14.16
N ALA A 109 0.78 4.68 -14.60
CA ALA A 109 2.06 4.01 -14.77
C ALA A 109 2.71 3.64 -13.43
N ALA A 110 2.62 4.53 -12.42
CA ALA A 110 3.05 4.24 -11.05
C ALA A 110 2.21 3.11 -10.44
N GLU A 111 0.89 3.16 -10.62
CA GLU A 111 -0.05 2.11 -10.19
C GLU A 111 0.26 0.74 -10.80
N GLN A 112 0.55 0.68 -12.10
CA GLN A 112 0.99 -0.56 -12.75
C GLN A 112 2.29 -1.10 -12.15
N PHE A 113 3.21 -0.22 -11.79
CA PHE A 113 4.45 -0.59 -11.12
C PHE A 113 4.19 -1.13 -9.70
N CYS A 114 3.33 -0.46 -8.93
CA CYS A 114 2.90 -0.88 -7.59
C CYS A 114 2.15 -2.22 -7.64
N ILE A 115 1.23 -2.43 -8.59
CA ILE A 115 0.53 -3.70 -8.81
C ILE A 115 1.51 -4.82 -9.18
N ALA A 116 2.50 -4.55 -10.04
CA ALA A 116 3.51 -5.55 -10.39
C ALA A 116 4.33 -5.99 -9.16
N TYR A 117 4.67 -5.04 -8.29
CA TYR A 117 5.35 -5.34 -7.03
C TYR A 117 4.45 -6.08 -6.04
N GLN A 118 3.19 -5.64 -5.88
CA GLN A 118 2.17 -6.32 -5.08
C GLN A 118 2.01 -7.77 -5.52
N LEU A 119 1.93 -8.03 -6.83
CA LEU A 119 1.78 -9.38 -7.39
C LEU A 119 3.01 -10.26 -7.11
N LYS A 120 4.21 -9.68 -7.15
CA LYS A 120 5.44 -10.38 -6.72
C LYS A 120 5.33 -10.78 -5.26
N ILE A 121 5.04 -9.84 -4.36
CA ILE A 121 4.95 -10.07 -2.91
C ILE A 121 3.85 -11.07 -2.58
N LEU A 122 2.67 -10.92 -3.18
CA LEU A 122 1.54 -11.84 -2.98
C LEU A 122 1.92 -13.29 -3.30
N LYS A 123 2.71 -13.52 -4.36
CA LYS A 123 3.22 -14.86 -4.70
C LYS A 123 4.26 -15.35 -3.69
N GLU A 124 5.15 -14.48 -3.22
CA GLU A 124 6.18 -14.83 -2.24
C GLU A 124 5.60 -15.25 -0.88
N ILE A 125 4.55 -14.55 -0.42
CA ILE A 125 3.88 -14.86 0.84
C ILE A 125 2.85 -16.01 0.74
N GLY A 126 2.76 -16.67 -0.42
CA GLY A 126 1.88 -17.82 -0.63
C GLY A 126 0.40 -17.48 -0.80
N GLY A 127 0.10 -16.32 -1.39
CA GLY A 127 -1.26 -15.90 -1.72
C GLY A 127 -2.01 -16.94 -2.58
N PRO A 128 -3.32 -17.14 -2.34
CA PRO A 128 -4.11 -18.12 -3.06
C PRO A 128 -4.30 -17.73 -4.53
N ALA A 129 -4.48 -18.72 -5.40
CA ALA A 129 -4.55 -18.52 -6.85
C ALA A 129 -5.61 -17.50 -7.28
N ASN A 130 -6.76 -17.44 -6.60
CA ASN A 130 -7.81 -16.48 -6.92
C ASN A 130 -7.38 -15.02 -6.68
N GLU A 131 -6.57 -14.75 -5.65
CA GLU A 131 -6.03 -13.40 -5.39
C GLU A 131 -4.97 -13.04 -6.43
N VAL A 132 -4.08 -14.00 -6.73
CA VAL A 132 -3.02 -13.83 -7.75
C VAL A 132 -3.62 -13.59 -9.13
N ASP A 133 -4.62 -14.37 -9.53
CA ASP A 133 -5.30 -14.26 -10.81
C ASP A 133 -6.08 -12.95 -10.91
N TYR A 134 -6.79 -12.54 -9.85
CA TYR A 134 -7.50 -11.26 -9.81
C TYR A 134 -6.54 -10.07 -9.89
N LEU A 135 -5.45 -10.08 -9.13
CA LEU A 135 -4.49 -8.99 -9.15
C LEU A 135 -3.78 -8.88 -10.51
N ALA A 136 -3.51 -10.01 -11.17
CA ALA A 136 -2.92 -10.05 -12.50
C ALA A 136 -3.81 -9.48 -13.62
N THR A 137 -5.11 -9.29 -13.38
CA THR A 137 -6.01 -8.63 -14.34
C THR A 137 -6.12 -7.12 -14.11
N GLN A 138 -5.57 -6.57 -13.03
CA GLN A 138 -5.66 -5.14 -12.73
C GLN A 138 -4.78 -4.33 -13.69
N THR A 139 -5.33 -3.25 -14.22
CA THR A 139 -4.69 -2.39 -15.24
C THR A 139 -4.06 -1.13 -14.66
N GLY A 140 -4.19 -0.91 -13.34
CA GLY A 140 -3.80 0.34 -12.67
C GLY A 140 -4.86 1.43 -12.74
N THR A 141 -5.91 1.27 -13.55
CA THR A 141 -6.98 2.28 -13.72
C THR A 141 -8.12 2.16 -12.71
N HIS A 142 -7.96 1.30 -11.70
CA HIS A 142 -8.97 1.08 -10.67
C HIS A 142 -9.09 2.24 -9.69
N CYS A 143 -8.06 3.07 -9.63
CA CYS A 143 -8.03 4.29 -8.85
C CYS A 143 -8.62 5.49 -9.62
N ASP A 144 -8.52 5.51 -10.94
CA ASP A 144 -9.12 6.51 -11.84
C ASP A 144 -10.64 6.29 -11.96
N VAL A 145 -11.41 6.81 -11.00
CA VAL A 145 -12.88 6.65 -10.90
C VAL A 145 -13.57 7.51 -11.96
N ASP A 146 -13.03 8.68 -12.25
CA ASP A 146 -13.62 9.63 -13.19
C ASP A 146 -13.16 9.46 -14.66
N ASN A 147 -12.14 8.62 -14.90
CA ASN A 147 -11.53 8.27 -16.18
C ASN A 147 -10.74 9.42 -16.85
N ASP A 148 -10.14 10.30 -16.06
CA ASP A 148 -9.31 11.40 -16.56
C ASP A 148 -7.83 11.03 -16.77
N GLY A 149 -7.42 9.86 -16.25
CA GLY A 149 -6.11 9.27 -16.45
C GLY A 149 -5.09 9.56 -15.35
N ASP A 150 -5.48 10.22 -14.27
CA ASP A 150 -4.72 10.25 -13.01
C ASP A 150 -5.49 9.58 -11.85
N CYS A 151 -4.89 9.56 -10.66
CA CYS A 151 -5.50 8.99 -9.46
C CYS A 151 -5.31 10.00 -8.34
N ASP A 152 -6.27 10.92 -8.20
CA ASP A 152 -6.16 12.11 -7.36
C ASP A 152 -7.11 12.11 -6.14
N TRP A 153 -7.27 13.27 -5.52
CA TRP A 153 -8.16 13.45 -4.36
C TRP A 153 -9.64 13.35 -4.73
N ASP A 154 -10.03 13.80 -5.92
CA ASP A 154 -11.41 13.72 -6.37
C ASP A 154 -11.78 12.23 -6.58
N ASP A 155 -10.84 11.39 -7.05
CA ASP A 155 -11.06 9.95 -7.07
C ASP A 155 -11.14 9.34 -5.67
N TYR A 156 -10.23 9.72 -4.76
CA TYR A 156 -10.19 9.19 -3.39
C TYR A 156 -11.53 9.37 -2.66
N GLU A 157 -12.10 10.58 -2.71
CA GLU A 157 -13.36 10.92 -2.04
C GLU A 157 -14.59 10.19 -2.64
N ASN A 158 -14.47 9.64 -3.84
CA ASN A 158 -15.57 8.96 -4.54
C ASN A 158 -15.52 7.43 -4.43
N ARG A 159 -14.53 6.83 -3.76
CA ARG A 159 -14.41 5.36 -3.60
C ARG A 159 -15.13 4.85 -2.36
N ASP A 160 -15.53 3.58 -2.37
CA ASP A 160 -16.12 2.89 -1.21
C ASP A 160 -15.16 1.89 -0.52
N TRP A 161 -13.87 1.93 -0.87
CA TRP A 161 -12.85 0.96 -0.45
C TRP A 161 -11.50 1.58 -0.05
#